data_AF-A0A1Q3RG50-F1
#
_entry.id   AF-A0A1Q3RG50-F1
#
_cell.length_a   1.000
_cell.length_b   1.000
_cell.length_c   1.000
_cell.angle_alpha   90.00
_cell.angle_beta   90.00
_cell.angle_gamma   90.00
#
_symmetry.space_group_name_H-M   'P 1'
#
loop_
_entity.id
_entity.type
_entity.pdbx_description
1 polymer ?
#
loop_
_entity_poly.entity_id
_entity_poly.type
_entity_poly.pdbx_seq_one_letter_code
_entity_poly.pdbx_strand_id
1 'polypeptide(L)'
;MYRKFEALYLDQLLSLNEMNLELTALNEEYVAAEEELRYQYDEISRLNKDFSNLNDFLSALLKVTEDGFLTYNLLNKEAKLYNRMTSLMGIDTYELIDELPNFYRNIDDKDKNEFSELWKRLLKHEIHYGKIEVAYRHQEKVHDLRLALLISHSKYGETVLVIAVKDISSQKKSERELLFQVDHDLLINAYNLDGVTIYLSI
;
A
#
# COMPACT_ATOMS: atom_id res chain seq x y z
N MET A 1 34.64 -78.49 23.76
CA MET A 1 33.87 -78.11 22.55
C MET A 1 32.64 -77.27 22.92
N TYR A 2 31.81 -77.70 23.88
CA TYR A 2 30.63 -76.95 24.36
C TYR A 2 30.87 -75.48 24.76
N ARG A 3 31.88 -75.17 25.57
CA ARG A 3 32.16 -73.79 26.04
C ARG A 3 32.43 -72.76 24.92
N LYS A 4 32.98 -73.20 23.78
CA LYS A 4 33.20 -72.29 22.62
C LYS A 4 31.89 -71.95 21.92
N PHE A 5 30.94 -72.88 21.92
CA PHE A 5 29.64 -72.70 21.29
C PHE A 5 28.76 -71.75 22.14
N GLU A 6 28.80 -71.91 23.47
CA GLU A 6 28.12 -71.00 24.41
C GLU A 6 28.65 -69.56 24.31
N ALA A 7 29.98 -69.38 24.22
CA ALA A 7 30.56 -68.05 24.09
C ALA A 7 30.14 -67.35 22.79
N LEU A 8 30.12 -68.07 21.66
CA LEU A 8 29.69 -67.52 20.37
C LEU A 8 28.20 -67.16 20.37
N TYR A 9 27.37 -67.99 20.99
CA TYR A 9 25.92 -67.73 21.09
C TYR A 9 25.63 -66.52 21.99
N LEU A 10 26.36 -66.36 23.09
CA LEU A 10 26.24 -65.21 23.98
C LEU A 10 26.65 -63.92 23.27
N ASP A 11 27.73 -63.94 22.50
CA ASP A 11 28.20 -62.80 21.71
C ASP A 11 27.16 -62.36 20.66
N GLN A 12 26.54 -63.32 19.97
CA GLN A 12 25.44 -63.05 19.03
C GLN A 12 24.22 -62.45 19.72
N LEU A 13 23.85 -62.94 20.91
CA LEU A 13 22.75 -62.39 21.69
C LEU A 13 23.03 -60.96 22.17
N LEU A 14 24.26 -60.67 22.58
CA LEU A 14 24.68 -59.32 23.00
C LEU A 14 24.62 -58.35 21.82
N SER A 15 25.20 -58.72 20.68
CA SER A 15 25.16 -57.91 19.46
C SER A 15 23.73 -57.66 18.96
N LEU A 16 22.85 -58.67 19.04
CA LEU A 16 21.43 -58.49 18.70
C LEU A 16 20.73 -57.52 19.65
N ASN A 17 21.05 -57.58 20.94
CA ASN A 17 20.48 -56.68 21.93
C ASN A 17 20.98 -55.24 21.73
N GLU A 18 22.26 -55.06 21.42
CA GLU A 18 22.84 -53.74 21.08
C GLU A 18 22.16 -53.15 19.83
N MET A 19 22.01 -53.94 18.76
CA MET A 19 21.29 -53.49 17.56
C MET A 19 19.82 -53.13 17.86
N ASN A 20 19.13 -53.87 18.71
CA ASN A 20 17.75 -53.54 19.10
C ASN A 20 17.67 -52.24 19.90
N LEU A 21 18.64 -51.99 20.78
CA LEU A 21 18.74 -50.73 21.53
C LEU A 21 19.01 -49.55 20.59
N GLU A 22 19.95 -49.71 19.65
CA GLU A 22 20.24 -48.68 18.64
C GLU A 22 19.03 -48.40 17.74
N LEU A 23 18.33 -49.43 17.25
CA LEU A 23 17.11 -49.28 16.47
C LEU A 23 16.01 -48.56 17.25
N THR A 24 15.88 -48.86 18.54
CA THR A 24 14.90 -48.20 19.40
C THR A 24 15.23 -46.72 19.57
N ALA A 25 16.49 -46.40 19.87
CA ALA A 25 16.95 -45.02 20.00
C ALA A 25 16.77 -44.23 18.69
N LEU A 26 17.12 -44.83 17.54
CA LEU A 26 16.96 -44.19 16.24
C LEU A 26 15.48 -43.98 15.88
N ASN A 27 14.60 -44.91 16.28
CA ASN A 27 13.17 -44.76 16.09
C ASN A 27 12.59 -43.65 16.98
N GLU A 28 13.06 -43.52 18.23
CA GLU A 28 12.68 -42.41 19.11
C GLU A 28 13.13 -41.06 18.55
N GLU A 29 14.37 -40.96 18.06
CA GLU A 29 14.88 -39.75 17.39
C GLU A 29 14.08 -39.42 16.11
N TYR A 30 13.75 -40.44 15.31
CA TYR A 30 12.95 -40.27 14.11
C TYR A 30 11.54 -39.75 14.44
N VAL A 31 10.88 -40.34 15.42
CA VAL A 31 9.54 -39.90 15.89
C VAL A 31 9.60 -38.48 16.43
N ALA A 32 10.65 -38.13 17.17
CA ALA A 32 10.85 -36.77 17.67
C ALA A 32 11.01 -35.76 16.51
N ALA A 33 11.80 -36.09 15.50
CA ALA A 33 11.99 -35.25 14.31
C ALA A 33 10.70 -35.13 13.47
N GLU A 34 9.92 -36.20 13.34
CA GLU A 34 8.63 -36.19 12.64
C GLU A 34 7.62 -35.26 13.32
N GLU A 35 7.52 -35.31 14.66
CA GLU A 35 6.62 -34.45 15.41
C GLU A 35 7.08 -32.97 15.38
N GLU A 36 8.39 -32.70 15.38
CA GLU A 36 8.91 -31.35 15.18
C GLU A 36 8.55 -30.80 13.79
N LEU A 37 8.72 -31.59 12.74
CA LEU A 37 8.33 -31.19 11.38
C LEU A 37 6.84 -30.92 11.27
N ARG A 38 6.01 -31.75 11.92
CA ARG A 38 4.57 -31.54 11.97
C ARG A 38 4.19 -30.24 12.68
N TYR A 39 4.84 -29.95 13.82
CA TYR A 39 4.65 -28.68 14.51
C TYR A 39 5.03 -27.47 13.63
N GLN A 40 6.18 -27.53 12.96
CA GLN A 40 6.61 -26.48 12.03
C GLN A 40 5.61 -26.29 10.87
N TYR A 41 5.07 -27.38 10.34
CA TYR A 41 4.05 -27.33 9.29
C TYR A 41 2.76 -26.65 9.77
N ASP A 42 2.28 -27.02 10.96
CA ASP A 42 1.08 -26.41 11.55
C ASP A 42 1.28 -24.92 11.82
N GLU A 43 2.48 -24.51 12.25
CA GLU A 43 2.83 -23.10 12.44
C GLU A 43 2.85 -22.32 11.11
N ILE A 44 3.47 -22.87 10.06
CA ILE A 44 3.47 -22.27 8.72
C ILE A 44 2.04 -22.14 8.18
N SER A 45 1.22 -23.17 8.36
CA SER A 45 -0.18 -23.17 7.94
C SER A 45 -0.98 -22.06 8.65
N ARG A 46 -0.79 -21.90 9.96
CA ARG A 46 -1.39 -20.81 10.74
C ARG A 46 -0.94 -19.44 10.23
N LEU A 47 0.36 -19.23 10.06
CA LEU A 47 0.91 -17.96 9.58
C LEU A 47 0.41 -17.60 8.18
N ASN A 48 0.30 -18.57 7.28
CA ASN A 48 -0.25 -18.36 5.94
C ASN A 48 -1.73 -17.94 5.99
N LYS A 49 -2.52 -18.55 6.89
CA LYS A 49 -3.91 -18.17 7.10
C LYS A 49 -4.03 -16.74 7.66
N ASP A 50 -3.22 -16.40 8.64
CA ASP A 50 -3.20 -15.05 9.23
C ASP A 50 -2.78 -13.99 8.19
N PHE A 51 -1.79 -14.31 7.36
CA PHE A 51 -1.35 -13.46 6.26
C PHE A 51 -2.46 -13.28 5.21
N SER A 52 -3.17 -14.36 4.85
CA SER A 52 -4.32 -14.28 3.95
C SER A 52 -5.40 -13.35 4.52
N ASN A 53 -5.77 -13.56 5.79
CA ASN A 53 -6.78 -12.73 6.46
C ASN A 53 -6.40 -11.25 6.50
N LEU A 54 -5.13 -10.94 6.78
CA LEU A 54 -4.61 -9.57 6.77
C LEU A 54 -4.68 -8.96 5.37
N ASN A 55 -4.30 -9.71 4.33
CA ASN A 55 -4.35 -9.24 2.96
C ASN A 55 -5.79 -8.99 2.49
N ASP A 56 -6.73 -9.85 2.88
CA ASP A 56 -8.16 -9.68 2.62
C ASP A 56 -8.70 -8.43 3.33
N PHE A 57 -8.32 -8.23 4.59
CA PHE A 57 -8.69 -7.04 5.36
C PHE A 57 -8.15 -5.75 4.73
N LEU A 58 -6.87 -5.70 4.36
CA LEU A 58 -6.26 -4.56 3.70
C LEU A 58 -6.92 -4.28 2.34
N SER A 59 -7.21 -5.33 1.58
CA SER A 59 -7.92 -5.23 0.30
C SER A 59 -9.34 -4.68 0.50
N ALA A 60 -10.03 -5.10 1.55
CA ALA A 60 -11.35 -4.57 1.90
C ALA A 60 -11.28 -3.10 2.33
N LEU A 61 -10.31 -2.73 3.16
CA LEU A 61 -10.09 -1.33 3.57
C LEU A 61 -9.85 -0.44 2.36
N LEU A 62 -8.94 -0.84 1.45
CA LEU A 62 -8.69 -0.10 0.23
C LEU A 62 -9.99 0.06 -0.57
N LYS A 63 -10.76 -1.00 -0.79
CA LYS A 63 -12.03 -0.93 -1.53
C LYS A 63 -13.07 0.03 -0.93
N VAL A 64 -13.07 0.23 0.39
CA VAL A 64 -13.99 1.15 1.08
C VAL A 64 -13.52 2.59 1.02
N THR A 65 -12.22 2.85 0.84
CA THR A 65 -11.72 4.21 0.69
C THR A 65 -12.23 4.83 -0.62
N GLU A 66 -12.65 6.10 -0.55
CA GLU A 66 -13.02 6.86 -1.75
C GLU A 66 -11.80 7.33 -2.54
N ASP A 67 -10.62 7.24 -1.93
CA ASP A 67 -9.34 7.67 -2.49
C ASP A 67 -8.82 6.65 -3.50
N GLY A 68 -8.23 7.14 -4.60
CA GLY A 68 -7.51 6.34 -5.58
C GLY A 68 -6.09 6.07 -5.10
N PHE A 69 -5.60 4.84 -5.28
CA PHE A 69 -4.21 4.50 -4.97
C PHE A 69 -3.53 3.85 -6.17
N LEU A 70 -2.25 4.14 -6.30
CA LEU A 70 -1.37 3.55 -7.30
C LEU A 70 -0.03 3.24 -6.64
N THR A 71 0.51 2.08 -6.97
CA THR A 71 1.93 1.78 -6.74
C THR A 71 2.63 1.57 -8.07
N TYR A 72 3.81 2.15 -8.23
CA TYR A 72 4.63 2.03 -9.42
C TYR A 72 6.07 1.70 -9.04
N ASN A 73 6.55 0.53 -9.46
CA ASN A 73 7.93 0.13 -9.23
C ASN A 73 8.83 0.84 -10.26
N LEU A 74 9.76 1.65 -9.76
CA LEU A 74 10.60 2.49 -10.61
C LEU A 74 11.62 1.69 -11.43
N LEU A 75 11.96 0.47 -10.97
CA LEU A 75 12.94 -0.42 -11.60
C LEU A 75 12.31 -1.22 -12.74
N ASN A 76 11.28 -2.03 -12.44
CA ASN A 76 10.66 -2.95 -13.41
C ASN A 76 9.46 -2.35 -14.15
N LYS A 77 9.05 -1.11 -13.82
CA LYS A 77 7.93 -0.37 -14.42
C LYS A 77 6.56 -1.01 -14.20
N GLU A 78 6.43 -1.93 -13.24
CA GLU A 78 5.15 -2.52 -12.88
C GLU A 78 4.28 -1.50 -12.14
N ALA A 79 3.04 -1.34 -12.62
CA ALA A 79 2.02 -0.51 -11.99
C ALA A 79 0.91 -1.38 -11.40
N LYS A 80 0.40 -1.00 -10.22
CA LYS A 80 -0.82 -1.56 -9.65
C LYS A 80 -1.76 -0.43 -9.26
N LEU A 81 -2.95 -0.44 -9.85
CA LEU A 81 -4.03 0.47 -9.50
C LEU A 81 -4.95 -0.18 -8.48
N TYR A 82 -5.41 0.65 -7.56
CA TYR A 82 -6.39 0.27 -6.56
C TYR A 82 -7.54 1.27 -6.59
N ASN A 83 -8.75 0.77 -6.31
CA ASN A 83 -9.97 1.55 -6.10
C ASN A 83 -10.38 2.42 -7.31
N ARG A 84 -10.95 3.59 -7.01
CA ARG A 84 -11.48 4.60 -7.92
C ARG A 84 -10.43 5.31 -8.78
N MET A 85 -9.15 4.89 -8.76
CA MET A 85 -8.09 5.57 -9.50
C MET A 85 -8.44 5.74 -10.99
N THR A 86 -8.92 4.68 -11.65
CA THR A 86 -9.37 4.73 -13.04
C THR A 86 -10.54 5.70 -13.25
N SER A 87 -11.50 5.76 -12.32
CA SER A 87 -12.62 6.70 -12.42
C SER A 87 -12.22 8.17 -12.18
N LEU A 88 -11.23 8.43 -11.33
CA LEU A 88 -10.77 9.79 -11.01
C LEU A 88 -9.82 10.33 -12.07
N MET A 89 -8.92 9.48 -12.56
CA MET A 89 -7.87 9.88 -13.47
C MET A 89 -8.15 9.55 -14.93
N GLY A 90 -9.07 8.62 -15.18
CA GLY A 90 -9.42 8.22 -16.53
C GLY A 90 -8.47 7.25 -17.20
N ILE A 91 -7.57 6.64 -16.44
CA ILE A 91 -6.51 5.80 -16.98
C ILE A 91 -6.79 4.34 -16.60
N ASP A 92 -6.86 3.48 -17.61
CA ASP A 92 -6.95 2.05 -17.41
C ASP A 92 -5.59 1.50 -16.93
N THR A 93 -5.63 0.45 -16.10
CA THR A 93 -4.49 -0.39 -15.71
C THR A 93 -3.52 -0.70 -16.84
N TYR A 94 -4.02 -1.01 -18.05
CA TYR A 94 -3.18 -1.38 -19.19
C TYR A 94 -2.44 -0.20 -19.82
N GLU A 95 -3.04 0.98 -19.80
CA GLU A 95 -2.47 2.20 -20.37
C GLU A 95 -1.47 2.85 -19.42
N LEU A 96 -1.61 2.58 -18.12
CA LEU A 96 -0.88 3.29 -17.08
C LEU A 96 0.64 3.12 -17.12
N ILE A 97 1.15 1.99 -17.63
CA ILE A 97 2.60 1.76 -17.75
C ILE A 97 3.24 2.80 -18.69
N ASP A 98 2.54 3.12 -19.78
CA ASP A 98 2.99 4.06 -20.81
C ASP A 98 2.51 5.50 -20.52
N GLU A 99 1.39 5.64 -19.81
CA GLU A 99 0.75 6.93 -19.49
C GLU A 99 1.25 7.57 -18.19
N LEU A 100 1.90 6.82 -17.28
CA LEU A 100 2.39 7.43 -16.02
C LEU A 100 3.32 8.63 -16.27
N PRO A 101 4.28 8.56 -17.21
CA PRO A 101 5.07 9.72 -17.59
C PRO A 101 4.22 10.85 -18.19
N ASN A 102 3.05 10.56 -18.75
CA ASN A 102 2.13 11.53 -19.36
C ASN A 102 1.07 12.07 -18.39
N PHE A 103 1.03 11.58 -17.14
CA PHE A 103 0.06 12.00 -16.11
C PHE A 103 -0.05 13.53 -15.99
N TYR A 104 1.07 14.24 -16.10
CA TYR A 104 1.10 15.70 -15.98
C TYR A 104 0.40 16.46 -17.13
N ARG A 105 0.07 15.79 -18.26
CA ARG A 105 -0.57 16.44 -19.41
C ARG A 105 -1.94 17.01 -19.07
N ASN A 106 -2.65 16.33 -18.17
CA ASN A 106 -4.00 16.67 -17.76
C ASN A 106 -4.06 17.62 -16.55
N ILE A 107 -2.91 17.91 -15.93
CA ILE A 107 -2.81 18.92 -14.87
C ILE A 107 -2.97 20.31 -15.52
N ASP A 108 -3.68 21.22 -14.85
CA ASP A 108 -3.83 22.60 -15.29
C ASP A 108 -2.48 23.32 -15.39
N ASP A 109 -2.31 24.19 -16.39
CA ASP A 109 -1.02 24.82 -16.69
C ASP A 109 -0.43 25.59 -15.50
N LYS A 110 -1.30 26.16 -14.65
CA LYS A 110 -0.85 26.90 -13.46
C LYS A 110 -0.17 26.00 -12.41
N ASP A 111 -0.56 24.72 -12.35
CA ASP A 111 -0.10 23.75 -11.35
C ASP A 111 1.05 22.87 -11.87
N LYS A 112 1.30 22.87 -13.20
CA LYS A 112 2.32 22.02 -13.85
C LYS A 112 3.73 22.25 -13.34
N ASN A 113 4.11 23.49 -13.06
CA ASN A 113 5.47 23.81 -12.62
C ASN A 113 5.73 23.23 -11.22
N GLU A 114 4.82 23.48 -10.28
CA GLU A 114 4.92 22.96 -8.91
C GLU A 114 4.92 21.43 -8.91
N PHE A 115 4.04 20.80 -9.70
CA PHE A 115 4.02 19.35 -9.86
C PHE A 115 5.34 18.81 -10.43
N SER A 116 5.87 19.43 -11.49
CA SER A 116 7.12 19.01 -12.14
C SER A 116 8.31 19.11 -11.19
N GLU A 117 8.39 20.17 -10.39
CA GLU A 117 9.42 20.33 -9.36
C GLU A 117 9.31 19.25 -8.30
N LEU A 118 8.11 19.02 -7.76
CA LEU A 118 7.87 17.98 -6.78
C LEU A 118 8.26 16.60 -7.31
N TRP A 119 7.84 16.28 -8.53
CA TRP A 119 8.14 15.01 -9.19
C TRP A 119 9.64 14.80 -9.40
N LYS A 120 10.36 15.84 -9.85
CA LYS A 120 11.82 15.80 -10.01
C LYS A 120 12.53 15.54 -8.67
N ARG A 121 12.11 16.24 -7.61
CA ARG A 121 12.70 16.08 -6.26
C ARG A 121 12.46 14.67 -5.72
N LEU A 122 11.27 14.12 -5.93
CA LEU A 122 10.95 12.71 -5.61
C LEU A 122 11.87 11.76 -6.38
N LEU A 123 11.92 11.84 -7.71
CA LEU A 123 12.73 10.90 -8.50
C LEU A 123 14.25 10.97 -8.22
N LYS A 124 14.74 12.14 -7.77
CA LYS A 124 16.12 12.31 -7.32
C LYS A 124 16.37 11.86 -5.88
N HIS A 125 15.35 11.35 -5.19
CA HIS A 125 15.38 10.97 -3.78
C HIS A 125 15.74 12.14 -2.85
N GLU A 126 15.48 13.39 -3.26
CA GLU A 126 15.69 14.58 -2.42
C GLU A 126 14.59 14.71 -1.35
N ILE A 127 13.43 14.11 -1.62
CA ILE A 127 12.32 13.98 -0.67
C ILE A 127 11.74 12.57 -0.76
N HIS A 128 11.25 12.06 0.37
CA HIS A 128 10.54 10.78 0.42
C HIS A 128 9.03 10.95 0.33
N TYR A 129 8.51 12.14 0.68
CA TYR A 129 7.09 12.43 0.73
C TYR A 129 6.79 13.82 0.15
N GLY A 130 5.72 13.92 -0.62
CA GLY A 130 5.22 15.14 -1.21
C GLY A 130 3.70 15.18 -1.22
N LYS A 131 3.14 16.38 -1.08
CA LYS A 131 1.72 16.63 -1.22
C LYS A 131 1.49 17.85 -2.10
N ILE A 132 0.54 17.76 -3.02
CA ILE A 132 0.16 18.85 -3.90
C ILE A 132 -1.34 18.80 -4.19
N GLU A 133 -1.95 19.97 -4.39
CA GLU A 133 -3.32 20.10 -4.88
C GLU A 133 -3.26 20.61 -6.31
N VAL A 134 -3.96 19.95 -7.22
CA VAL A 134 -3.92 20.26 -8.66
C VAL A 134 -5.33 20.27 -9.23
N ALA A 135 -5.59 21.15 -10.18
CA ALA A 135 -6.73 21.00 -11.07
C ALA A 135 -6.38 19.97 -12.15
N TYR A 136 -7.14 18.87 -12.23
CA TYR A 136 -6.94 17.78 -13.18
C TYR A 136 -8.11 17.70 -14.14
N ARG A 137 -7.82 17.70 -15.44
CA ARG A 137 -8.81 17.61 -16.51
C ARG A 137 -8.95 16.16 -16.96
N HIS A 138 -10.13 15.60 -16.81
CA HIS A 138 -10.48 14.31 -17.39
C HIS A 138 -11.78 14.42 -18.16
N GLN A 139 -11.74 14.07 -19.45
CA GLN A 139 -12.83 14.29 -20.38
C GLN A 139 -13.23 15.78 -20.38
N GLU A 140 -14.53 16.08 -20.24
CA GLU A 140 -15.07 17.43 -20.16
C GLU A 140 -15.17 17.97 -18.73
N LYS A 141 -14.60 17.25 -17.74
CA LYS A 141 -14.67 17.63 -16.32
C LYS A 141 -13.32 18.05 -15.78
N VAL A 142 -13.36 19.02 -14.87
CA VAL A 142 -12.20 19.44 -14.08
C VAL A 142 -12.45 19.01 -12.64
N HIS A 143 -11.50 18.28 -12.09
CA HIS A 143 -11.49 17.82 -10.71
C HIS A 143 -10.42 18.59 -9.94
N ASP A 144 -10.73 19.09 -8.75
CA ASP A 144 -9.70 19.51 -7.80
C ASP A 144 -9.20 18.25 -7.10
N LEU A 145 -7.95 17.85 -7.36
CA LEU A 145 -7.34 16.64 -6.81
C LEU A 145 -6.28 17.01 -5.78
N ARG A 146 -6.20 16.23 -4.71
CA ARG A 146 -5.10 16.23 -3.76
C ARG A 146 -4.28 14.97 -3.95
N LEU A 147 -3.03 15.14 -4.35
CA LEU A 147 -2.07 14.07 -4.57
C LEU A 147 -1.13 13.98 -3.37
N ALA A 148 -0.93 12.76 -2.86
CA ALA A 148 0.14 12.45 -1.94
C ALA A 148 1.07 11.42 -2.60
N LEU A 149 2.34 11.76 -2.71
CA LEU A 149 3.37 10.96 -3.36
C LEU A 149 4.39 10.51 -2.31
N LEU A 150 4.72 9.23 -2.31
CA LEU A 150 5.65 8.61 -1.37
C LEU A 150 6.59 7.69 -2.12
N ILE A 151 7.89 7.81 -1.86
CA ILE A 151 8.88 6.82 -2.29
C ILE A 151 9.17 5.89 -1.11
N SER A 152 8.97 4.60 -1.35
CA SER A 152 9.26 3.52 -0.40
C SER A 152 10.26 2.55 -1.02
N HIS A 153 11.03 1.87 -0.17
CA HIS A 153 11.92 0.80 -0.59
C HIS A 153 11.40 -0.53 -0.07
N SER A 154 11.33 -1.52 -0.96
CA SER A 154 11.00 -2.89 -0.57
C SER A 154 12.12 -3.48 0.28
N LYS A 155 11.82 -4.54 1.03
CA LYS A 155 12.83 -5.31 1.78
C LYS A 155 13.94 -5.91 0.89
N TYR A 156 13.73 -5.94 -0.43
CA TYR A 156 14.69 -6.41 -1.42
C TYR A 156 15.44 -5.26 -2.12
N GLY A 157 15.24 -4.01 -1.66
CA GLY A 157 15.90 -2.83 -2.21
C GLY A 157 15.22 -2.20 -3.43
N GLU A 158 14.04 -2.69 -3.83
CA GLU A 158 13.30 -2.11 -4.96
C GLU A 158 12.64 -0.79 -4.57
N THR A 159 12.77 0.24 -5.41
CA THR A 159 12.13 1.53 -5.16
C THR A 159 10.72 1.53 -5.74
N VAL A 160 9.73 1.76 -4.88
CA VAL A 160 8.31 1.82 -5.21
C VAL A 160 7.79 3.23 -4.95
N LEU A 161 7.25 3.86 -5.98
CA LEU A 161 6.47 5.09 -5.87
C LEU A 161 5.02 4.73 -5.53
N VAL A 162 4.48 5.36 -4.50
CA VAL A 162 3.08 5.26 -4.09
C VAL A 162 2.43 6.61 -4.32
N ILE A 163 1.30 6.63 -5.02
CA ILE A 163 0.49 7.82 -5.27
C ILE A 163 -0.91 7.58 -4.71
N ALA A 164 -1.32 8.42 -3.77
CA ALA A 164 -2.70 8.49 -3.30
C ALA A 164 -3.36 9.74 -3.86
N VAL A 165 -4.59 9.60 -4.35
CA VAL A 165 -5.35 10.63 -5.04
C VAL A 165 -6.70 10.77 -4.38
N LYS A 166 -7.03 11.98 -3.97
CA LYS A 166 -8.32 12.31 -3.38
C LYS A 166 -8.99 13.40 -4.20
N ASP A 167 -10.24 13.17 -4.59
CA ASP A 167 -11.08 14.24 -5.13
C ASP A 167 -11.51 15.18 -3.98
N ILE A 168 -11.10 16.44 -4.08
CA ILE A 168 -11.40 17.50 -3.13
C ILE A 168 -12.29 18.57 -3.75
N SER A 169 -12.92 18.33 -4.91
CA SER A 169 -13.76 19.29 -5.62
C SER A 169 -14.92 19.81 -4.78
N SER A 170 -15.60 18.92 -4.04
CA SER A 170 -16.69 19.30 -3.12
C SER A 170 -16.17 20.14 -1.95
N GLN A 171 -14.97 19.85 -1.45
CA GLN A 171 -14.32 20.58 -0.36
C GLN A 171 -13.94 21.99 -0.82
N LYS A 172 -13.29 22.11 -1.99
CA LYS A 172 -12.93 23.40 -2.61
C LYS A 172 -14.15 24.24 -2.94
N LYS A 173 -15.24 23.62 -3.40
CA LYS A 173 -16.51 24.33 -3.61
C LYS A 173 -17.05 24.91 -2.29
N SER A 174 -17.09 24.10 -1.23
CA SER A 174 -17.56 24.52 0.08
C SER A 174 -16.69 25.64 0.67
N GLU A 175 -15.35 25.54 0.51
CA GLU A 175 -14.40 26.57 0.93
C GLU A 175 -14.64 27.91 0.22
N ARG A 176 -14.86 27.90 -1.10
CA ARG A 176 -15.19 29.10 -1.86
C ARG A 176 -16.51 29.73 -1.43
N GLU A 177 -17.53 28.92 -1.17
CA GLU A 177 -18.84 29.40 -0.68
C GLU A 177 -18.72 30.06 0.69
N LEU A 178 -17.92 29.50 1.59
CA LEU A 178 -17.65 30.09 2.90
C LEU A 178 -16.88 31.42 2.79
N LEU A 179 -15.83 31.47 1.96
CA LEU A 179 -15.08 32.71 1.73
C LEU A 179 -15.96 33.81 1.16
N PHE A 180 -16.83 33.47 0.20
CA PHE A 180 -17.79 34.42 -0.35
C PHE A 180 -18.75 34.97 0.70
N GLN A 181 -19.27 34.12 1.60
CA GLN A 181 -20.12 34.55 2.71
C GLN A 181 -19.39 35.50 3.66
N VAL A 182 -18.14 35.18 4.02
CA VAL A 182 -17.31 36.03 4.88
C VAL A 182 -17.06 37.39 4.23
N ASP A 183 -16.69 37.42 2.95
CA ASP A 183 -16.44 38.67 2.22
C ASP A 183 -17.70 39.52 2.13
N HIS A 184 -18.84 38.89 1.82
CA HIS A 184 -20.14 39.56 1.77
C HIS A 184 -20.52 40.19 3.12
N ASP A 185 -20.36 39.45 4.22
CA ASP A 185 -20.67 39.93 5.56
C ASP A 185 -19.73 41.07 6.00
N LEU A 186 -18.44 40.98 5.64
CA LEU A 186 -17.47 42.06 5.87
C LEU A 186 -17.86 43.34 5.12
N LEU A 187 -18.29 43.23 3.86
CA LEU A 187 -18.73 44.38 3.07
C LEU A 187 -20.02 45.01 3.64
N ILE A 188 -21.01 44.20 4.04
CA ILE A 188 -22.22 44.71 4.69
C ILE A 188 -21.88 45.43 6.00
N ASN A 189 -21.00 44.84 6.82
CA ASN A 189 -20.62 45.43 8.10
C ASN A 189 -19.81 46.72 7.92
N ALA A 190 -18.89 46.77 6.96
CA ALA A 190 -18.16 47.99 6.61
C ALA A 190 -19.12 49.10 6.17
N TYR A 191 -20.13 48.75 5.35
CA TYR A 191 -21.15 49.69 4.89
C TYR A 191 -22.00 50.26 6.04
N ASN A 192 -22.40 49.41 6.99
CA ASN A 192 -23.17 49.83 8.17
C ASN A 192 -22.38 50.73 9.12
N LEU A 193 -21.04 50.57 9.18
CA LEU A 193 -20.16 51.39 10.01
C LEU A 193 -19.98 52.82 9.46
N ASP A 194 -20.05 52.99 8.13
CA ASP A 194 -19.94 54.30 7.47
C ASP A 194 -21.25 55.12 7.53
N GLY A 195 -22.30 54.61 8.16
CA GLY A 195 -23.54 55.36 8.44
C GLY A 195 -24.39 55.69 7.20
N VAL A 196 -24.09 55.10 6.04
CA VAL A 196 -24.87 55.33 4.82
C VAL A 196 -26.11 54.44 4.84
N THR A 197 -27.27 55.03 5.07
CA THR A 197 -28.56 54.32 5.01
C THR A 197 -29.10 54.38 3.58
N ILE A 198 -29.13 53.25 2.86
CA ILE A 198 -29.85 53.18 1.57
C ILE A 198 -31.31 52.86 1.85
N TYR A 199 -32.20 53.81 1.59
CA TYR A 199 -33.62 53.51 1.41
C TYR A 199 -33.81 52.82 0.06
N LEU A 200 -33.83 51.49 0.06
CA LEU A 200 -34.34 50.73 -1.09
C LEU A 200 -35.84 51.04 -1.21
N SER A 201 -36.14 51.97 -2.13
CA SER A 201 -37.51 52.27 -2.52
C SER A 201 -37.98 51.09 -3.39
N ILE A 202 -38.87 50.27 -2.83
CA ILE A 202 -39.63 49.25 -3.56
C ILE A 202 -40.70 49.95 -4.40
#